data_AF-A0A231P1R3-F1
#
_entry.id   AF-A0A231P1R3-F1
#
_cell.length_a   1.000
_cell.length_b   1.000
_cell.length_c   1.000
_cell.angle_alpha   90.00
_cell.angle_beta   90.00
_cell.angle_gamma   90.00
#
_symmetry.space_group_name_H-M   'P 1'
#
loop_
_entity.id
_entity.type
_entity.pdbx_description
1 polymer ?
#
loop_
_entity_poly.entity_id
_entity_poly.type
_entity_poly.pdbx_seq_one_letter_code
_entity_poly.pdbx_strand_id
1 'polypeptide(L)'
;MKDELGLYYHPQAGNTLSRVYVRRGEHGEVEFRLWRADMPEVWERHPWLSMSVVQDASELYRQERNADADPLKLYDLAVARALLKEDEA
;
A
#
# COMPACT_ATOMS: atom_id res chain seq x y z
N MET A 1 6.06 5.47 -10.01
CA MET A 1 7.05 4.50 -10.53
C MET A 1 6.28 3.25 -10.98
N LYS A 2 6.79 2.48 -11.94
CA LYS A 2 6.08 1.32 -12.53
C LYS A 2 7.05 0.18 -12.86
N ASP A 3 6.66 -1.06 -12.59
CA ASP A 3 7.36 -2.27 -13.06
C ASP A 3 6.35 -3.35 -13.51
N GLU A 4 6.81 -4.59 -13.68
CA GLU A 4 5.99 -5.73 -14.12
C GLU A 4 4.82 -6.06 -13.18
N LEU A 5 4.91 -5.71 -11.89
CA LEU A 5 3.84 -5.91 -10.91
C LEU A 5 2.87 -4.72 -10.84
N GLY A 6 3.22 -3.58 -11.47
CA GLY A 6 2.35 -2.42 -11.64
C GLY A 6 2.93 -1.12 -11.11
N LEU A 7 2.04 -0.15 -10.86
CA LEU A 7 2.41 1.14 -10.28
C LEU A 7 2.72 0.99 -8.80
N TYR A 8 3.78 1.64 -8.33
CA TYR A 8 4.16 1.61 -6.92
C TYR A 8 4.83 2.91 -6.46
N TYR A 9 4.91 3.05 -5.13
CA TYR A 9 5.78 3.98 -4.42
C TYR A 9 6.56 3.29 -3.30
N HIS A 10 7.59 3.96 -2.80
CA HIS A 10 8.32 3.56 -1.60
C HIS A 10 7.67 4.22 -0.38
N PRO A 11 7.18 3.45 0.61
CA PRO A 11 6.46 4.01 1.75
C PRO A 11 7.39 4.77 2.72
N GLN A 12 8.69 4.53 2.65
CA GLN A 12 9.69 5.19 3.49
C GLN A 12 10.82 5.70 2.59
N ALA A 13 11.16 6.98 2.73
CA ALA A 13 12.24 7.60 1.97
C ALA A 13 13.59 6.89 2.28
N GLY A 14 14.35 6.59 1.23
CA GLY A 14 15.63 5.89 1.36
C GLY A 14 15.52 4.38 1.59
N ASN A 15 14.31 3.83 1.74
CA ASN A 15 14.09 2.38 1.86
C ASN A 15 13.48 1.82 0.56
N THR A 16 14.29 1.11 -0.20
CA THR A 16 13.87 0.45 -1.46
C THR A 16 13.45 -1.00 -1.28
N LEU A 17 13.56 -1.56 -0.06
CA LEU A 17 13.20 -2.95 0.24
C LEU A 17 11.69 -3.16 0.24
N SER A 18 10.92 -2.11 0.55
CA SER A 18 9.46 -2.16 0.54
C SER A 18 8.89 -1.33 -0.61
N ARG A 19 7.87 -1.86 -1.25
CA ARG A 19 7.05 -1.15 -2.25
C ARG A 19 5.59 -1.30 -1.87
N VAL A 20 4.83 -0.24 -2.07
CA VAL A 20 3.37 -0.30 -2.01
C VAL A 20 2.86 -0.12 -3.44
N TYR A 21 2.29 -1.19 -3.96
CA TYR A 21 1.64 -1.20 -5.26
C TYR A 21 0.25 -0.60 -5.17
N VAL A 22 -0.15 0.10 -6.23
CA VAL A 22 -1.43 0.81 -6.31
C VAL A 22 -2.14 0.49 -7.61
N ARG A 23 -3.47 0.35 -7.55
CA ARG A 23 -4.32 0.19 -8.72
C ARG A 23 -5.72 0.76 -8.47
N ARG A 24 -6.52 0.86 -9.54
CA ARG A 24 -7.97 1.00 -9.44
C ARG A 24 -8.59 -0.37 -9.15
N GLY A 25 -9.42 -0.44 -8.12
CA GLY A 25 -10.30 -1.58 -7.89
C GLY A 25 -11.44 -1.62 -8.92
N GLU A 26 -12.26 -2.66 -8.85
CA GLU A 26 -13.37 -2.88 -9.80
C GLU A 26 -14.38 -1.73 -9.81
N HIS A 27 -14.52 -1.01 -8.70
CA HIS A 27 -15.43 0.12 -8.56
C HIS A 27 -14.72 1.49 -8.63
N GLY A 28 -13.45 1.53 -9.05
CA GLY A 28 -12.65 2.74 -9.24
C GLY A 28 -12.01 3.31 -7.96
N GLU A 29 -12.18 2.65 -6.83
CA GLU A 29 -11.47 2.90 -5.59
C GLU A 29 -9.97 2.66 -5.74
N VAL A 30 -9.18 3.26 -4.85
CA VAL A 30 -7.74 2.99 -4.79
C VAL A 30 -7.53 1.77 -3.92
N GLU A 31 -6.84 0.78 -4.47
CA GLU A 31 -6.38 -0.40 -3.76
C GLU A 31 -4.87 -0.40 -3.62
N PHE A 32 -4.40 -0.99 -2.51
CA PHE A 32 -3.00 -1.07 -2.14
C PHE A 32 -2.57 -2.51 -1.95
N ARG A 33 -1.32 -2.84 -2.28
CA ARG A 33 -0.71 -4.13 -1.94
C ARG A 33 0.75 -3.96 -1.56
N LEU A 34 1.12 -4.56 -0.44
CA LEU A 34 2.50 -4.52 0.05
C LEU A 34 3.35 -5.57 -0.68
N TRP A 35 4.56 -5.17 -1.01
CA TRP A 35 5.61 -6.05 -1.48
C TRP A 35 6.91 -5.76 -0.71
N ARG A 36 7.69 -6.80 -0.47
CA ARG A 36 8.98 -6.73 0.20
C ARG A 36 10.02 -7.56 -0.54
N ALA A 37 11.17 -6.95 -0.83
CA ALA A 37 12.29 -7.59 -1.50
C ALA A 37 12.93 -8.70 -0.66
N ASP A 38 12.96 -8.51 0.67
CA ASP A 38 13.52 -9.43 1.65
C ASP A 38 12.53 -10.51 2.11
N MET A 39 11.24 -10.36 1.76
CA MET A 39 10.17 -11.28 2.15
C MET A 39 9.16 -11.44 1.00
N PRO A 40 9.53 -12.12 -0.11
CA PRO A 40 8.69 -12.26 -1.30
C PRO A 40 7.31 -12.87 -1.03
N GLU A 41 7.20 -13.74 -0.03
CA GLU A 41 5.94 -14.37 0.41
C GLU A 41 4.90 -13.36 0.88
N VAL A 42 5.30 -12.13 1.24
CA VAL A 42 4.36 -11.03 1.51
C VAL A 42 3.48 -10.80 0.30
N TRP A 43 4.05 -10.80 -0.89
CA TRP A 43 3.29 -10.55 -2.10
C TRP A 43 2.19 -11.60 -2.26
N GLU A 44 2.54 -12.88 -2.12
CA GLU A 44 1.60 -13.99 -2.31
C GLU A 44 0.46 -13.97 -1.29
N ARG A 45 0.76 -13.62 -0.04
CA ARG A 45 -0.19 -13.71 1.09
C ARG A 45 -0.97 -12.42 1.33
N HIS A 46 -0.44 -11.28 0.91
CA HIS A 46 -1.04 -9.98 1.18
C HIS A 46 -2.05 -9.64 0.09
N PRO A 47 -3.36 -9.51 0.40
CA PRO A 47 -4.36 -9.15 -0.59
C PRO A 47 -4.22 -7.68 -1.00
N TRP A 48 -4.95 -7.30 -2.03
CA TRP A 48 -5.25 -5.90 -2.29
C TRP A 48 -6.20 -5.38 -1.21
N LEU A 49 -5.87 -4.22 -0.65
CA LEU A 49 -6.62 -3.57 0.43
C LEU A 49 -7.17 -2.25 -0.06
N SER A 50 -8.43 -1.96 0.23
CA SER A 50 -8.98 -0.60 0.09
C SER A 50 -8.50 0.29 1.24
N MET A 51 -8.60 1.62 1.07
CA MET A 51 -8.27 2.55 2.15
C MET A 51 -9.12 2.33 3.40
N SER A 52 -10.38 1.90 3.26
CA SER A 52 -11.24 1.60 4.43
C SER A 52 -10.69 0.43 5.23
N VAL A 53 -10.25 -0.65 4.57
CA VAL A 53 -9.64 -1.81 5.26
C VAL A 53 -8.34 -1.41 5.96
N VAL A 54 -7.54 -0.53 5.36
CA VAL A 54 -6.33 0.00 6.00
C VAL A 54 -6.68 0.80 7.27
N GLN A 55 -7.73 1.61 7.24
CA GLN A 55 -8.20 2.39 8.39
C GLN A 55 -8.71 1.48 9.52
N ASP A 56 -9.55 0.50 9.18
CA ASP A 56 -10.07 -0.49 10.12
C ASP A 56 -8.95 -1.27 10.81
N ALA A 57 -7.95 -1.71 10.04
CA ALA A 57 -6.76 -2.36 10.57
C ALA A 57 -6.00 -1.43 11.52
N SER A 58 -5.76 -0.17 11.13
CA SER A 58 -5.08 0.81 11.98
C SER A 58 -5.78 1.03 13.33
N GLU A 59 -7.11 1.06 13.34
CA GLU A 59 -7.89 1.12 14.58
C GLU A 59 -7.67 -0.11 15.46
N LEU A 60 -7.69 -1.31 14.88
CA LEU A 60 -7.43 -2.57 15.60
C LEU A 60 -6.03 -2.59 16.24
N TYR A 61 -4.99 -2.24 15.47
CA TYR A 61 -3.60 -2.21 15.96
C TYR A 61 -3.39 -1.19 17.08
N ARG A 62 -4.08 -0.03 17.02
CA ARG A 62 -4.05 0.97 18.10
C ARG A 62 -4.68 0.41 19.39
N GLN A 63 -5.78 -0.35 19.28
CA GLN A 63 -6.46 -0.96 20.43
C GLN A 63 -5.61 -2.07 21.07
N GLU A 64 -4.87 -2.85 20.28
CA GLU A 64 -3.98 -3.92 20.76
C GLU A 64 -2.64 -3.41 21.35
N ARG A 65 -2.51 -2.08 21.56
CA ARG A 65 -1.32 -1.39 22.11
C ARG A 65 -0.03 -1.54 21.29
N ASN A 66 -0.13 -1.85 19.99
CA ASN A 66 1.03 -2.03 19.11
C ASN A 66 1.17 -0.87 18.11
N ALA A 67 1.32 0.36 18.64
CA ALA A 67 1.34 1.60 17.85
C ALA A 67 2.50 1.70 16.82
N ASP A 68 3.55 0.91 17.01
CA ASP A 68 4.64 0.81 16.04
C ASP A 68 4.22 0.12 14.73
N ALA A 69 3.16 -0.68 14.77
CA ALA A 69 2.60 -1.41 13.62
C ALA A 69 1.45 -0.67 12.92
N ASP A 70 1.31 0.65 13.09
CA ASP A 70 0.25 1.42 12.42
C ASP A 70 0.35 1.32 10.88
N PRO A 71 -0.60 0.64 10.21
CA PRO A 71 -0.59 0.48 8.75
C PRO A 71 -0.66 1.81 8.00
N LEU A 72 -1.23 2.87 8.59
CA LEU A 72 -1.33 4.19 7.94
C LEU A 72 0.03 4.84 7.70
N LYS A 73 1.11 4.36 8.34
CA LYS A 73 2.48 4.80 8.05
C LYS A 73 3.00 4.30 6.70
N LEU A 74 2.37 3.28 6.12
CA LEU A 74 2.77 2.68 4.84
C LEU A 74 1.88 3.10 3.68
N TYR A 75 0.57 3.25 3.93
CA TYR A 75 -0.43 3.46 2.89
C TYR A 75 -0.86 4.93 2.76
N ASP A 76 -0.35 5.61 1.73
CA ASP A 76 -0.65 7.01 1.40
C ASP A 76 -1.61 7.13 0.21
N LEU A 77 -2.83 7.58 0.49
CA LEU A 77 -3.88 7.77 -0.52
C LEU A 77 -3.59 8.93 -1.49
N ALA A 78 -2.94 9.99 -1.03
CA ALA A 78 -2.65 11.16 -1.87
C ALA A 78 -1.61 10.80 -2.92
N VAL A 79 -0.52 10.13 -2.51
CA VAL A 79 0.52 9.61 -3.41
C VAL A 79 -0.08 8.62 -4.41
N ALA A 80 -0.91 7.68 -3.94
CA ALA A 80 -1.53 6.69 -4.81
C ALA A 80 -2.44 7.33 -5.88
N ARG A 81 -3.27 8.31 -5.50
CA ARG A 81 -4.13 9.03 -6.45
C ARG A 81 -3.33 9.83 -7.47
N ALA A 82 -2.24 10.47 -7.05
CA ALA A 82 -1.36 11.19 -7.95
C ALA A 82 -0.74 10.25 -8.99
N LEU A 83 -0.18 9.11 -8.55
CA LEU A 83 0.40 8.11 -9.44
C LEU A 83 -0.60 7.52 -10.44
N LEU A 84 -1.81 7.18 -9.98
CA LEU A 84 -2.85 6.65 -10.86
C LEU A 84 -3.27 7.68 -11.90
N LYS A 85 -3.46 8.94 -11.48
CA LYS A 85 -3.83 10.02 -12.40
C LYS A 85 -2.74 10.28 -13.46
N GLU A 86 -1.47 10.20 -13.07
CA GLU A 86 -0.33 10.37 -13.99
C GLU A 86 -0.23 9.23 -15.01
N ASP A 87 -0.57 7.99 -14.63
CA ASP A 87 -0.56 6.84 -15.55
C ASP A 87 -1.80 6.79 -16.46
N GLU A 88 -2.91 7.38 -16.02
CA GLU A 88 -4.18 7.49 -16.76
C GLU A 88 -4.20 8.63 -17.80
N ALA A 89 -3.25 9.57 -17.72
CA ALA A 89 -3.17 10.78 -18.56
C ALA A 89 -2.38 10.56 -19.86
#